data_AF-A0A327JWN9-F1
#
_entry.id   AF-A0A327JWN9-F1
#
_cell.length_a   1.000
_cell.length_b   1.000
_cell.length_c   1.000
_cell.angle_alpha   90.00
_cell.angle_beta   90.00
_cell.angle_gamma   90.00
#
_symmetry.space_group_name_H-M   'P 1'
#
loop_
_entity.id
_entity.type
_entity.pdbx_description
1 polymer ?
#
loop_
_entity_poly.entity_id
_entity_poly.type
_entity_poly.pdbx_seq_one_letter_code
_entity_poly.pdbx_strand_id
1 'polypeptide(L)'
;MSEITNDADFRKALDDLSIDDQRRIGAEFVESVIDFSSDDRVREAVKAAREGMSAEMQSAVFKSAKKASLDSHARCGAEADWSCQADYFVARAASAVVAPPGQMKSDNVAWLAAVHARMAKTCASVEAPEDLADEERQRQYRLLSDFLQSAESA
;
A
#
# COMPACT_ATOMS: atom_id res chain seq x y z
N MET A 1 -11.40 -9.89 19.91
CA MET A 1 -10.07 -9.31 19.66
C MET A 1 -9.98 -7.91 20.22
N SER A 2 -8.78 -7.48 20.63
CA SER A 2 -8.51 -6.09 20.97
C SER A 2 -8.54 -5.22 19.70
N GLU A 3 -9.31 -4.15 19.73
CA GLU A 3 -9.34 -3.12 18.71
C GLU A 3 -7.94 -2.56 18.46
N ILE A 4 -7.51 -2.48 17.19
CA ILE A 4 -6.22 -1.91 16.82
C ILE A 4 -6.34 -0.38 16.90
N THR A 5 -5.56 0.25 17.78
CA THR A 5 -5.63 1.70 18.04
C THR A 5 -4.30 2.43 17.89
N ASN A 6 -3.22 1.70 17.65
CA ASN A 6 -1.88 2.26 17.52
C ASN A 6 -1.00 1.45 16.54
N ASP A 7 0.10 2.05 16.11
CA ASP A 7 0.98 1.46 15.09
C ASP A 7 1.76 0.24 15.59
N ALA A 8 1.98 0.10 16.91
CA ALA A 8 2.65 -1.07 17.46
C ALA A 8 1.77 -2.31 17.34
N ASP A 9 0.50 -2.19 17.76
CA ASP A 9 -0.49 -3.27 17.65
C ASP A 9 -0.82 -3.56 16.18
N PHE A 10 -0.95 -2.52 15.36
CA PHE A 10 -1.19 -2.66 13.92
C PHE A 10 -0.05 -3.42 13.24
N ARG A 11 1.20 -3.02 13.49
CA ARG A 11 2.37 -3.68 12.90
C ARG A 11 2.46 -5.14 13.35
N LYS A 12 2.28 -5.39 14.65
CA LYS A 12 2.29 -6.75 15.19
C LYS A 12 1.23 -7.63 14.54
N ALA A 13 0.00 -7.12 14.43
CA ALA A 13 -1.09 -7.85 13.80
C ALA A 13 -0.80 -8.18 12.32
N LEU A 14 -0.14 -7.27 11.59
CA LEU A 14 0.31 -7.54 10.22
C LEU A 14 1.45 -8.56 10.17
N ASP A 15 2.37 -8.56 11.12
CA ASP A 15 3.50 -9.51 11.19
C ASP A 15 3.00 -10.95 11.43
N ASP A 16 1.88 -11.11 12.14
CA ASP A 16 1.25 -12.41 12.42
C ASP A 16 0.47 -12.98 11.22
N LEU A 17 0.26 -12.21 10.15
CA LEU A 17 -0.45 -12.66 8.94
C LEU A 17 0.43 -13.52 8.02
N SER A 18 -0.20 -14.46 7.33
CA SER A 18 0.42 -15.15 6.19
C SER A 18 0.83 -14.14 5.11
N ILE A 19 1.86 -14.48 4.32
CA ILE A 19 2.29 -13.57 3.25
C ILE A 19 1.15 -13.24 2.27
N ASP A 20 0.28 -14.21 1.97
CA ASP A 20 -0.84 -13.97 1.05
C ASP A 20 -1.89 -13.06 1.67
N ASP A 21 -2.19 -13.20 2.97
CA ASP A 21 -3.08 -12.28 3.66
C ASP A 21 -2.49 -10.88 3.79
N GLN A 22 -1.18 -10.75 4.00
CA GLN A 22 -0.49 -9.47 3.95
C GLN A 22 -0.66 -8.79 2.58
N ARG A 23 -0.58 -9.55 1.48
CA ARG A 23 -0.81 -8.98 0.13
C ARG A 23 -2.24 -8.52 -0.05
N ARG A 24 -3.21 -9.31 0.40
CA ARG A 24 -4.65 -9.00 0.29
C ARG A 24 -5.02 -7.76 1.09
N ILE A 25 -4.66 -7.71 2.38
CA ILE A 25 -4.95 -6.53 3.21
C ILE A 25 -4.11 -5.32 2.78
N GLY A 26 -2.88 -5.54 2.33
CA GLY A 26 -2.04 -4.51 1.75
C GLY A 26 -2.70 -3.87 0.52
N ALA A 27 -3.32 -4.67 -0.35
CA ALA A 27 -4.06 -4.17 -1.52
C ALA A 27 -5.21 -3.25 -1.11
N GLU A 28 -5.94 -3.55 -0.02
CA GLU A 28 -7.00 -2.68 0.52
C GLU A 28 -6.46 -1.33 1.02
N PHE A 29 -5.22 -1.30 1.53
CA PHE A 29 -4.56 -0.05 1.90
C PHE A 29 -4.20 0.78 0.67
N VAL A 30 -3.70 0.15 -0.39
CA VAL A 30 -3.37 0.86 -1.64
C VAL A 30 -4.63 1.37 -2.36
N GLU A 31 -5.73 0.61 -2.31
CA GLU A 31 -7.00 0.98 -2.93
C GLU A 31 -7.53 2.34 -2.42
N SER A 32 -7.22 2.70 -1.16
CA SER A 32 -7.61 3.97 -0.55
C SER A 32 -7.02 5.23 -1.19
N VAL A 33 -5.91 5.05 -1.90
CA VAL A 33 -5.09 6.10 -2.52
C VAL A 33 -4.95 5.90 -4.03
N ILE A 34 -5.62 4.90 -4.60
CA ILE A 34 -5.44 4.52 -6.00
C ILE A 34 -5.76 5.65 -6.98
N ASP A 35 -6.65 6.56 -6.59
CA ASP A 35 -7.06 7.70 -7.40
C ASP A 35 -6.00 8.81 -7.49
N PHE A 36 -4.94 8.75 -6.67
CA PHE A 36 -3.77 9.61 -6.87
C PHE A 36 -2.83 9.09 -7.97
N SER A 37 -3.10 7.92 -8.54
CA SER A 37 -2.36 7.36 -9.67
C SER A 37 -3.26 7.12 -10.88
N SER A 38 -2.79 7.57 -12.04
CA SER A 38 -3.41 7.28 -13.35
C SER A 38 -2.71 6.15 -14.10
N ASP A 39 -1.75 5.47 -13.48
CA ASP A 39 -0.95 4.42 -14.14
C ASP A 39 -1.63 3.05 -14.01
N ASP A 40 -2.04 2.47 -15.12
CA ASP A 40 -2.73 1.17 -15.15
C ASP A 40 -1.90 0.04 -14.53
N ARG A 41 -0.57 0.13 -14.57
CA ARG A 41 0.33 -0.87 -13.96
C ARG A 41 0.17 -0.94 -12.44
N VAL A 42 -0.18 0.20 -11.82
CA VAL A 42 -0.45 0.28 -10.38
C VAL A 42 -1.76 -0.43 -10.07
N ARG A 43 -2.82 -0.16 -10.84
CA ARG A 43 -4.13 -0.80 -10.68
C ARG A 43 -4.06 -2.31 -10.90
N GLU A 44 -3.30 -2.75 -11.90
CA GLU A 44 -3.05 -4.17 -12.17
C GLU A 44 -2.35 -4.85 -10.99
N ALA A 45 -1.36 -4.20 -10.38
CA ALA A 45 -0.65 -4.75 -9.22
C ALA A 45 -1.55 -4.91 -7.99
N VAL A 46 -2.39 -3.91 -7.69
CA VAL A 46 -3.36 -3.99 -6.59
C VAL A 46 -4.36 -5.12 -6.82
N LYS A 47 -4.89 -5.23 -8.05
CA LYS A 47 -5.80 -6.31 -8.42
C LYS A 47 -5.16 -7.69 -8.25
N ALA A 48 -3.95 -7.88 -8.76
CA ALA A 48 -3.22 -9.14 -8.64
C ALA A 48 -2.97 -9.52 -7.17
N ALA A 49 -2.61 -8.55 -6.32
CA ALA A 49 -2.40 -8.79 -4.89
C ALA A 49 -3.68 -9.23 -4.17
N ARG A 50 -4.84 -8.68 -4.55
CA ARG A 50 -6.15 -9.04 -3.97
C ARG A 50 -6.62 -10.44 -4.40
N GLU A 51 -6.45 -10.78 -5.68
CA GLU A 51 -6.93 -12.04 -6.27
C GLU A 51 -5.98 -13.23 -6.02
N GLY A 52 -4.72 -12.94 -5.65
CA GLY A 52 -3.66 -13.94 -5.59
C GLY A 52 -2.95 -14.09 -6.94
N MET A 53 -1.68 -14.50 -6.90
CA MET A 53 -0.82 -14.56 -8.08
C MET A 53 0.15 -15.74 -8.03
N SER A 54 0.49 -16.28 -9.21
CA SER A 54 1.60 -17.24 -9.31
C SER A 54 2.95 -16.54 -9.12
N ALA A 55 4.01 -17.29 -8.83
CA ALA A 55 5.34 -16.73 -8.67
C ALA A 55 5.85 -16.03 -9.96
N GLU A 56 5.50 -16.57 -11.12
CA GLU A 56 5.86 -16.01 -12.43
C GLU A 56 5.14 -14.68 -12.68
N MET A 57 3.83 -14.66 -12.43
CA MET A 57 3.01 -13.44 -12.54
C MET A 57 3.52 -12.38 -11.55
N GLN A 58 3.84 -12.78 -10.33
CA GLN A 58 4.33 -11.89 -9.28
C GLN A 58 5.59 -11.12 -9.71
N SER A 59 6.57 -11.80 -10.30
CA SER A 59 7.80 -11.14 -10.75
C SER A 59 7.54 -10.10 -11.85
N ALA A 60 6.65 -10.41 -12.80
CA ALA A 60 6.30 -9.51 -13.89
C ALA A 60 5.54 -8.27 -13.38
N VAL A 61 4.51 -8.48 -12.56
CA VAL A 61 3.70 -7.42 -11.96
C VAL A 61 4.55 -6.53 -11.06
N PHE A 62 5.43 -7.12 -10.25
CA PHE A 62 6.38 -6.37 -9.43
C PHE A 62 7.30 -5.46 -10.24
N LYS A 63 7.93 -5.98 -11.29
CA LYS A 63 8.80 -5.18 -12.15
C LYS A 63 8.02 -4.04 -12.81
N SER A 64 6.78 -4.29 -13.21
CA SER A 64 5.90 -3.30 -13.83
C SER A 64 5.56 -2.15 -12.86
N ALA A 65 5.06 -2.47 -11.66
CA ALA A 65 4.74 -1.49 -10.64
C ALA A 65 5.99 -0.72 -10.15
N LYS A 66 7.12 -1.43 -10.00
CA LYS A 66 8.37 -0.81 -9.61
C LYS A 66 8.85 0.20 -10.64
N LYS A 67 8.69 -0.11 -11.93
CA LYS A 67 8.99 0.81 -13.02
C LYS A 67 8.07 2.03 -12.98
N ALA A 68 6.77 1.85 -12.76
CA ALA A 68 5.82 2.96 -12.59
C ALA A 68 6.26 3.93 -11.48
N SER A 69 6.73 3.40 -10.34
CA SER A 69 7.29 4.21 -9.26
C SER A 69 8.53 5.01 -9.72
N LEU A 70 9.46 4.40 -10.45
CA LEU A 70 10.64 5.11 -10.96
C LEU A 70 10.26 6.19 -11.99
N ASP A 71 9.32 5.89 -12.89
CA ASP A 71 8.82 6.82 -13.89
C ASP A 71 8.10 8.02 -13.23
N SER A 72 7.33 7.78 -12.16
CA SER A 72 6.72 8.86 -11.35
C SER A 72 7.76 9.71 -10.64
N HIS A 73 8.79 9.08 -10.07
CA HIS A 73 9.86 9.82 -9.40
C HIS A 73 10.61 10.73 -10.36
N ALA A 74 10.91 10.25 -11.57
CA ALA A 74 11.57 11.04 -12.60
C ALA A 74 10.74 12.24 -13.10
N ARG A 75 9.41 12.20 -12.94
CA ARG A 75 8.51 13.31 -13.29
C ARG A 75 8.45 14.40 -12.21
N CYS A 76 8.81 14.08 -10.96
CA CYS A 76 8.94 15.06 -9.90
C CYS A 76 10.17 15.94 -10.19
N GLY A 77 9.97 17.09 -10.83
CA GLY A 77 11.02 18.07 -11.11
C GLY A 77 11.58 18.74 -9.83
N ALA A 78 12.36 19.82 -10.02
CA ALA A 78 12.92 20.62 -8.93
C ALA A 78 11.88 21.51 -8.20
N GLU A 79 10.67 21.63 -8.75
CA GLU A 79 9.54 22.33 -8.13
C GLU A 79 8.68 21.28 -7.39
N ALA A 80 8.20 21.60 -6.19
CA ALA A 80 7.48 20.69 -5.31
C ALA A 80 6.07 20.34 -5.84
N ASP A 81 6.00 19.50 -6.87
CA ASP A 81 4.75 18.92 -7.37
C ASP A 81 4.31 17.77 -6.44
N TRP A 82 3.48 18.12 -5.46
CA TRP A 82 2.95 17.19 -4.48
C TRP A 82 2.05 16.12 -5.09
N SER A 83 1.44 16.39 -6.25
CA SER A 83 0.65 15.40 -6.97
C SER A 83 1.53 14.30 -7.58
N CYS A 84 2.68 14.66 -8.17
CA CYS A 84 3.68 13.70 -8.64
C CYS A 84 4.28 12.89 -7.48
N GLN A 85 4.42 13.49 -6.28
CA GLN A 85 4.86 12.76 -5.10
C GLN A 85 3.80 11.78 -4.58
N ALA A 86 2.52 12.17 -4.59
CA ALA A 86 1.42 11.26 -4.24
C ALA A 86 1.41 10.04 -5.17
N ASP A 87 1.41 10.23 -6.49
CA ASP A 87 1.49 9.15 -7.51
C ASP A 87 2.68 8.22 -7.24
N TYR A 88 3.86 8.79 -6.96
CA TYR A 88 5.06 8.03 -6.63
C TYR A 88 4.87 7.11 -5.42
N PHE A 89 4.26 7.61 -4.35
CA PHE A 89 4.01 6.82 -3.15
C PHE A 89 2.93 5.76 -3.36
N VAL A 90 1.90 6.02 -4.16
CA VAL A 90 0.93 4.99 -4.56
C VAL A 90 1.62 3.87 -5.33
N ALA A 91 2.45 4.21 -6.32
CA ALA A 91 3.19 3.21 -7.09
C ALA A 91 4.16 2.39 -6.21
N ARG A 92 4.75 3.01 -5.17
CA ARG A 92 5.56 2.28 -4.17
C ARG A 92 4.72 1.36 -3.29
N ALA A 93 3.54 1.79 -2.87
CA ALA A 93 2.63 0.97 -2.09
C ALA A 93 2.19 -0.27 -2.89
N ALA A 94 1.78 -0.07 -4.14
CA ALA A 94 1.44 -1.16 -5.07
C ALA A 94 2.63 -2.10 -5.31
N SER A 95 3.84 -1.56 -5.49
CA SER A 95 5.05 -2.38 -5.65
C SER A 95 5.36 -3.24 -4.41
N ALA A 96 5.07 -2.74 -3.21
CA ALA A 96 5.32 -3.46 -1.97
C ALA A 96 4.46 -4.73 -1.89
N VAL A 97 3.16 -4.63 -2.16
CA VAL A 97 2.22 -5.76 -2.01
C VAL A 97 2.42 -6.87 -3.04
N VAL A 98 3.08 -6.60 -4.17
CA VAL A 98 3.42 -7.63 -5.16
C VAL A 98 4.89 -8.06 -5.09
N ALA A 99 5.66 -7.56 -4.13
CA ALA A 99 7.09 -7.83 -4.07
C ALA A 99 7.40 -9.32 -3.85
N PRO A 100 8.27 -9.93 -4.66
CA PRO A 100 8.80 -11.26 -4.37
C PRO A 100 9.57 -11.26 -3.04
N PRO A 101 9.65 -12.42 -2.35
CA PRO A 101 10.44 -12.55 -1.13
C PRO A 101 11.88 -12.02 -1.31
N GLY A 102 12.38 -11.28 -0.31
CA GLY A 102 13.73 -10.71 -0.32
C GLY A 102 13.96 -9.50 -1.25
N GLN A 103 12.93 -9.00 -1.97
CA GLN A 103 13.05 -7.80 -2.81
C GLN A 103 12.74 -6.49 -2.07
N MET A 104 12.25 -6.57 -0.83
CA MET A 104 11.92 -5.42 0.01
C MET A 104 12.85 -5.31 1.21
N LYS A 105 13.02 -4.09 1.75
CA LYS A 105 13.81 -3.84 2.95
C LYS A 105 13.15 -4.35 4.24
N SER A 106 11.83 -4.51 4.20
CA SER A 106 11.02 -5.06 5.28
C SER A 106 10.32 -6.29 4.73
N ASP A 107 10.31 -7.37 5.52
CA ASP A 107 9.63 -8.61 5.14
C ASP A 107 8.10 -8.47 5.23
N ASN A 108 7.61 -7.49 6.00
CA ASN A 108 6.20 -7.16 6.05
C ASN A 108 5.80 -6.21 4.91
N VAL A 109 5.17 -6.78 3.88
CA VAL A 109 4.75 -6.06 2.67
C VAL A 109 3.51 -5.20 2.90
N ALA A 110 2.60 -5.65 3.78
CA ALA A 110 1.39 -4.90 4.14
C ALA A 110 1.73 -3.61 4.89
N TRP A 111 2.68 -3.67 5.82
CA TRP A 111 3.18 -2.52 6.56
C TRP A 111 3.82 -1.49 5.63
N LEU A 112 4.67 -1.94 4.68
CA LEU A 112 5.25 -1.04 3.69
C LEU A 112 4.18 -0.36 2.82
N ALA A 113 3.17 -1.11 2.40
CA ALA A 113 2.06 -0.58 1.63
C ALA A 113 1.27 0.48 2.44
N ALA A 114 0.94 0.18 3.69
CA ALA A 114 0.24 1.07 4.62
C ALA A 114 1.01 2.40 4.80
N VAL A 115 2.32 2.33 5.09
CA VAL A 115 3.17 3.52 5.26
C VAL A 115 3.24 4.33 3.97
N HIS A 116 3.38 3.69 2.81
CA HIS A 116 3.40 4.40 1.54
C HIS A 116 2.05 5.04 1.18
N ALA A 117 0.93 4.38 1.47
CA ALA A 117 -0.39 4.98 1.30
C ALA A 117 -0.58 6.23 2.19
N ARG A 118 -0.14 6.17 3.46
CA ARG A 118 -0.14 7.34 4.35
C ARG A 118 0.71 8.49 3.80
N MET A 119 1.89 8.19 3.26
CA MET A 119 2.73 9.22 2.62
C MET A 119 2.07 9.82 1.38
N ALA A 120 1.37 9.02 0.57
CA ALA A 120 0.61 9.54 -0.57
C ALA A 120 -0.49 10.52 -0.11
N LYS A 121 -1.21 10.18 0.97
CA LYS A 121 -2.17 11.09 1.61
C LYS A 121 -1.49 12.35 2.16
N THR A 122 -0.35 12.24 2.83
CA THR A 122 0.41 13.40 3.30
C THR A 122 0.78 14.33 2.14
N CYS A 123 1.29 13.80 1.03
CA CYS A 123 1.60 14.59 -0.17
C CYS A 123 0.34 15.28 -0.71
N ALA A 124 -0.77 14.55 -0.87
CA ALA A 124 -2.05 15.13 -1.31
C ALA A 124 -2.62 16.17 -0.33
N SER A 125 -2.28 16.08 0.97
CA SER A 125 -2.76 17.00 2.01
C SER A 125 -1.99 18.31 2.06
N VAL A 126 -0.82 18.45 1.41
CA VAL A 126 -0.06 19.70 1.45
C VAL A 126 -0.87 20.86 0.86
N GLU A 127 -1.77 20.56 -0.08
CA GLU A 127 -2.66 21.52 -0.72
C GLU A 127 -4.08 21.51 -0.10
N ALA A 128 -4.35 20.64 0.88
CA ALA A 128 -5.65 20.50 1.53
C ALA A 128 -5.62 20.95 3.00
N PRO A 129 -6.73 21.47 3.56
CA PRO A 129 -6.77 21.90 4.96
C PRO A 129 -6.95 20.74 5.97
N GLU A 130 -7.10 19.49 5.52
CA GLU A 130 -7.46 18.31 6.32
C GLU A 130 -6.26 17.41 6.63
N ASP A 131 -6.24 16.76 7.79
CA ASP A 131 -5.23 15.75 8.15
C ASP A 131 -5.59 14.38 7.57
N LEU A 132 -5.49 14.26 6.24
CA LEU A 132 -5.86 13.02 5.54
C LEU A 132 -4.96 11.83 5.92
N ALA A 133 -3.78 12.10 6.49
CA ALA A 133 -2.84 11.05 6.89
C ALA A 133 -3.28 10.36 8.19
N ASP A 134 -3.79 11.11 9.16
CA ASP A 134 -4.35 10.51 10.37
C ASP A 134 -5.65 9.74 10.08
N GLU A 135 -6.53 10.31 9.24
CA GLU A 135 -7.74 9.63 8.79
C GLU A 135 -7.43 8.30 8.09
N GLU A 136 -6.42 8.29 7.20
CA GLU A 136 -5.98 7.08 6.52
C GLU A 136 -5.40 6.05 7.51
N ARG A 137 -4.64 6.49 8.51
CA ARG A 137 -4.13 5.59 9.56
C ARG A 137 -5.27 4.94 10.35
N GLN A 138 -6.27 5.71 10.77
CA GLN A 138 -7.45 5.17 11.46
C GLN A 138 -8.26 4.22 10.57
N ARG A 139 -8.38 4.54 9.27
CA ARG A 139 -9.03 3.67 8.28
C ARG A 139 -8.30 2.33 8.17
N GLN A 140 -6.97 2.33 8.10
CA GLN A 140 -6.17 1.09 8.01
C GLN A 140 -6.32 0.21 9.25
N TYR A 141 -6.38 0.80 10.44
CA TYR A 141 -6.63 0.05 11.67
C TYR A 141 -7.98 -0.67 11.65
N ARG A 142 -9.04 0.03 11.20
CA ARG A 142 -10.37 -0.56 11.03
C ARG A 142 -10.37 -1.68 10.00
N LEU A 143 -9.79 -1.44 8.82
CA LEU A 143 -9.70 -2.46 7.77
C LEU A 143 -9.01 -3.74 8.23
N LEU A 144 -7.88 -3.62 8.94
CA LEU A 144 -7.19 -4.80 9.47
C LEU A 144 -8.02 -5.50 10.56
N SER A 145 -8.68 -4.74 11.44
CA SER A 145 -9.56 -5.30 12.47
C SER A 145 -10.71 -6.09 11.84
N ASP A 146 -11.34 -5.55 10.79
CA ASP A 146 -12.44 -6.20 10.06
C ASP A 146 -11.97 -7.44 9.29
N PHE A 147 -10.77 -7.36 8.69
CA PHE A 147 -10.15 -8.48 7.98
C PHE A 147 -9.87 -9.67 8.93
N LEU A 148 -9.31 -9.39 10.12
CA LEU A 148 -9.04 -10.41 11.13
C LEU A 148 -10.34 -11.06 11.66
N GLN A 149 -11.38 -10.27 11.91
CA GLN A 149 -12.69 -10.80 12.33
C GLN A 149 -13.33 -11.70 11.27
N SER A 150 -13.18 -11.33 10.00
CA SER A 150 -13.70 -12.12 8.87
C SER A 150 -12.97 -13.45 8.71
N ALA A 151 -11.65 -13.47 8.95
CA ALA A 151 -10.83 -14.67 8.87
C ALA A 151 -11.11 -15.66 10.02
N GLU A 152 -11.47 -15.19 11.23
CA GLU A 152 -11.85 -16.05 12.35
C GLU A 152 -13.24 -16.69 12.17
N SER A 153 -14.09 -16.12 11.32
CA SER A 153 -15.47 -16.57 11.11
C SER A 153 -15.63 -17.55 9.93
N ALA A 154 -14.55 -17.85 9.20
CA ALA A 154 -14.52 -18.69 8.01
C ALA A 154 -13.95 -20.09 8.30
#